data_AF-A0A2G5WN42-F1
#
_entry.id   AF-A0A2G5WN42-F1
#
_cell.length_a   1.000
_cell.length_b   1.000
_cell.length_c   1.000
_cell.angle_alpha   90.00
_cell.angle_beta   90.00
_cell.angle_gamma   90.00
#
_symmetry.space_group_name_H-M   'P 1'
#
loop_
_entity.id
_entity.type
_entity.pdbx_description
1 polymer ?
#
loop_
_entity_poly.entity_id
_entity_poly.type
_entity_poly.pdbx_seq_one_letter_code
_entity_poly.pdbx_strand_id
1 'polypeptide(L)' 'MNMENLSIDGQGRLNIDIMELPMNCVVVISEGVAKLRELPEHGEYKIVTHQGKVRRMRREEGEEF' A
#
# COMPACT_ATOMS: atom_id res chain seq x y z
N MET A 1 4.35 -0.53 -11.58
CA MET A 1 4.11 0.66 -10.74
C MET A 1 5.09 0.65 -9.57
N ASN A 2 5.83 1.73 -9.39
CA ASN A 2 6.97 1.79 -8.48
C ASN A 2 6.55 1.75 -7.01
N MET A 3 7.42 1.12 -6.21
CA MET A 3 7.28 1.03 -4.77
C MET A 3 7.62 2.39 -4.15
N GLU A 4 6.64 3.24 -3.87
CA GLU A 4 6.89 4.43 -3.05
C GLU A 4 6.80 4.06 -1.57
N ASN A 5 7.94 4.18 -0.89
CA ASN A 5 8.00 4.13 0.56
C ASN A 5 7.66 5.53 1.08
N LEU A 6 6.76 5.61 2.05
CA LEU A 6 6.50 6.86 2.73
C LEU A 6 7.53 7.01 3.86
N SER A 7 8.10 8.21 4.01
CA SER A 7 9.05 8.50 5.08
C SER A 7 8.34 8.71 6.40
N ILE A 8 8.83 8.04 7.45
CA ILE A 8 8.45 8.30 8.84
C ILE A 8 9.50 9.26 9.41
N ASP A 9 9.06 10.33 10.08
CA ASP A 9 9.98 11.30 10.67
C ASP A 9 10.71 10.75 11.92
N GLY A 10 11.66 11.53 12.45
CA GLY A 10 12.44 11.15 13.64
C GLY A 10 11.61 11.02 14.92
N GLN A 11 10.32 11.37 14.91
CA GLN A 11 9.38 11.22 16.02
C GLN A 11 8.41 10.04 15.81
N GLY A 12 8.59 9.26 14.75
CA GLY A 12 7.70 8.14 14.42
C GLY A 12 6.39 8.56 13.76
N ARG A 13 6.29 9.79 13.26
CA ARG A 13 5.06 10.28 12.62
C ARG A 13 5.13 10.08 11.13
N LEU A 14 4.00 9.68 10.57
CA LEU A 14 3.77 9.58 9.14
C LEU A 14 2.89 10.76 8.74
N ASN A 15 3.51 11.80 8.19
CA ASN A 15 2.80 12.97 7.69
C ASN A 15 2.52 12.77 6.20
N ILE A 16 1.25 12.74 5.83
CA ILE A 16 0.80 12.53 4.45
C ILE A 16 -0.13 13.69 4.09
N ASP A 17 0.17 14.36 2.98
CA ASP A 17 -0.80 15.26 2.36
C ASP A 17 -1.77 14.44 1.51
N ILE A 18 -3.00 14.31 1.98
CA ILE A 18 -4.03 13.52 1.30
C ILE A 18 -4.46 14.13 -0.04
N MET A 19 -4.20 15.41 -0.28
CA MET A 19 -4.49 16.07 -1.56
C MET A 19 -3.47 15.72 -2.65
N GLU A 20 -2.29 15.23 -2.26
CA GLU A 20 -1.23 14.79 -3.17
C GLU A 20 -1.27 13.27 -3.44
N LEU A 21 -2.17 12.53 -2.78
CA LEU A 21 -2.32 11.09 -2.98
C LEU A 21 -3.12 10.74 -4.23
N PRO A 22 -2.92 9.54 -4.81
CA PRO A 22 -3.83 9.03 -5.82
C PRO A 22 -5.26 8.96 -5.28
N MET A 23 -6.23 9.20 -6.17
CA MET A 23 -7.66 9.25 -5.82
C MET A 23 -8.13 8.01 -5.06
N ASN A 24 -7.65 6.83 -5.46
CA ASN A 24 -7.91 5.56 -4.78
C ASN A 24 -6.57 4.91 -4.41
N CYS A 25 -6.22 4.93 -3.13
CA CYS A 25 -4.98 4.33 -2.65
C CYS A 25 -5.12 3.68 -1.26
N VAL A 26 -4.11 2.91 -0.90
CA VAL A 26 -3.96 2.28 0.41
C VAL A 26 -2.56 2.58 0.95
N VAL A 27 -2.51 2.94 2.23
CA VAL A 27 -1.27 3.04 3.01
C VAL A 27 -1.20 1.85 3.94
N VAL A 28 -0.10 1.09 3.85
CA VAL A 28 0.12 -0.10 4.67
C VAL A 28 1.34 0.10 5.55
N ILE A 29 1.17 -0.06 6.85
CA ILE A 29 2.23 0.05 7.85
C ILE A 29 2.52 -1.35 8.40
N SER A 30 3.77 -1.81 8.28
CA SER A 30 4.21 -3.08 8.84
C SER A 30 5.70 -3.01 9.16
N GLU A 31 6.09 -3.50 10.34
CA GLU A 31 7.49 -3.54 10.79
C GLU A 31 8.20 -2.17 10.72
N GLY A 32 7.50 -1.09 11.08
CA GLY A 32 8.07 0.27 11.05
C GLY A 32 8.26 0.85 9.64
N VAL A 33 7.75 0.18 8.61
CA VAL A 33 7.78 0.66 7.22
C VAL A 33 6.36 0.99 6.77
N ALA A 34 6.19 2.17 6.17
CA ALA A 34 4.95 2.59 5.53
C ALA A 34 5.10 2.54 4.00
N LYS A 35 4.13 1.93 3.32
CA LYS A 35 4.09 1.86 1.85
C LYS A 35 2.77 2.41 1.32
N LEU A 36 2.84 3.23 0.28
CA LEU A 36 1.67 3.72 -0.46
C LEU A 36 1.47 2.88 -1.72
N ARG A 37 0.21 2.55 -2.01
CA ARG A 37 -0.19 1.84 -3.23
C ARG A 37 -1.48 2.37 -3.79
N GLU A 38 -1.46 2.71 -5.06
CA GLU A 38 -2.68 2.96 -5.82
C GLU A 38 -3.46 1.65 -6.01
N LEU A 39 -4.77 1.72 -5.77
CA LEU A 39 -5.67 0.61 -6.03
C LEU A 39 -5.93 0.52 -7.54
N PRO A 40 -5.98 -0.70 -8.12
CA PRO A 40 -6.30 -0.83 -9.53
C PRO A 40 -7.75 -0.40 -9.79
N GLU A 41 -8.01 0.13 -10.98
CA GLU A 41 -9.36 0.51 -11.42
C GLU A 41 -10.28 -0.72 -11.56
N HIS A 42 -9.71 -1.86 -11.95
CA HIS A 42 -10.39 -3.14 -12.10
C HIS A 42 -9.59 -4.27 -11.42
N GLY A 43 -10.28 -5.35 -11.06
CA GLY A 43 -9.69 -6.49 -10.38
C GLY A 43 -9.54 -6.31 -8.87
N GLU A 44 -8.78 -7.20 -8.25
CA GLU A 44 -8.61 -7.25 -6.80
C GLU A 44 -7.22 -6.76 -6.37
N TYR A 45 -7.17 -6.10 -5.23
CA TYR A 45 -5.93 -5.79 -4.54
C TYR A 45 -5.81 -6.61 -3.25
N LYS A 46 -4.82 -7.51 -3.18
CA LYS A 46 -4.63 -8.40 -2.03
C LYS A 46 -3.40 -8.02 -1.22
N ILE A 47 -3.63 -7.76 0.07
CA ILE A 47 -2.57 -7.65 1.08
C ILE A 47 -2.48 -9.00 1.78
N VAL A 48 -1.37 -9.70 1.62
CA VAL A 48 -1.17 -11.00 2.26
C VAL A 48 -0.23 -10.84 3.45
N THR A 49 -0.72 -11.31 4.59
CA THR A 49 0.02 -11.31 5.85
C THR A 49 0.47 -12.72 6.21
N HIS A 50 1.54 -12.81 7.01
CA HIS A 50 1.97 -14.05 7.64
C HIS A 50 2.60 -13.71 8.99
N GLN A 51 2.14 -14.35 10.07
CA GLN A 51 2.58 -14.08 11.45
C GLN A 51 2.43 -12.59 11.83
N GLY A 52 1.28 -11.98 11.49
CA GLY A 52 0.99 -10.57 11.81
C GLY A 52 1.75 -9.54 10.98
N LYS A 53 2.59 -9.96 10.02
CA LYS A 53 3.43 -9.09 9.19
C LYS A 53 2.98 -9.10 7.74
N VAL A 54 3.08 -7.96 7.07
CA VAL A 54 2.79 -7.86 5.63
C VAL A 54 3.93 -8.51 4.85
N ARG A 55 3.61 -9.48 3.99
CA ARG A 55 4.61 -10.19 3.18
C ARG A 55 4.58 -9.81 1.72
N ARG A 56 3.38 -9.65 1.16
CA ARG A 56 3.19 -9.29 -0.25
C ARG A 56 1.95 -8.44 -0.41
N MET A 57 2.01 -7.53 -1.37
CA MET A 57 0.85 -6.84 -1.90
C MET A 57 0.82 -7.11 -3.39
N ARG A 58 -0.31 -7.58 -3.92
CA ARG A 58 -0.44 -7.97 -5.32
C ARG A 58 -1.78 -7.55 -5.89
N ARG A 59 -1.76 -7.22 -7.18
CA ARG A 59 -2.96 -7.07 -8.01
C ARG A 59 -3.29 -8.45 -8.58
N GLU A 60 -4.56 -8.81 -8.55
CA GLU A 60 -5.09 -9.96 -9.26
C GLU A 60 -6.14 -9.46 -10.23
N GLU A 61 -5.81 -9.48 -11.50
CA GLU A 61 -6.77 -9.29 -12.58
C GLU A 61 -7.39 -10.68 -12.82
N GLY A 62 -8.69 -10.81 -12.62
CA GLY A 62 -9.38 -12.05 -12.97
C GLY A 62 -9.41 -12.19 -14.49
N GLU A 63 -9.09 -13.38 -15.00
CA GLU A 63 -9.48 -13.75 -16.36
C GLU A 63 -10.97 -14.09 -16.33
N GLU A 64 -11.80 -13.39 -17.11
CA GLU A 64 -13.11 -13.92 -17.49
C GLU A 64 -12.86 -15.19 -18.32
N PHE A 65 -13.27 -16.35 -17.78
CA PHE A 65 -13.33 -17.61 -18.53
C PHE A 65 -14.61 -17.69 -19.35
#